data_AF-A0A7C6KUF4-F1
#
_entry.id   AF-A0A7C6KUF4-F1
#
_cell.length_a   1.000
_cell.length_b   1.000
_cell.length_c   1.000
_cell.angle_alpha   90.00
_cell.angle_beta   90.00
_cell.angle_gamma   90.00
#
_symmetry.space_group_name_H-M   'P 1'
#
loop_
_entity.id
_entity.type
_entity.pdbx_description
1 polymer ?
#
loop_
_entity_poly.entity_id
_entity_poly.type
_entity_poly.pdbx_seq_one_letter_code
_entity_poly.pdbx_strand_id
1 'polypeptide(L)'
;MRNYKILILKFCRFLTNIVRETISPDNVRFFVLGSAQLVFSGINYSLFKNAYIDMAQISRDFIQNIVEKNIESVYAKGLTLEDVEGFEEYLASINDSLPQIEEIGLFQADKVNVTISNDYIEQQMFKILLDMVTVLVISILFMVEMTLMSVVIMTRDSAKSVDNQKAIAGPKTSHGLVRATTFFMNISAYMSHTFITIVMNKLYRPILGLPKDVVLGLALSGEMLGGILAIIIAGWLMGRKGWKSIFSMGALLLVAGNLLSGFSHSIIPYIIARGIAGLGLGCMLMTIRTLVVSLPESNTAIAEFSAGSVAGLNCGGVIGGMLAERIGYNTVFFLAAAIVIIPFAFIHKFMGQYEIKGRKTSNESALAKFANFISDKKTIVFLVCIFAPHLINGSFLEYYFPLFASGNNLSQSDISRGFLLNGLFIIYLGPVLTRYATEKLGNLKGIIIAMFIVFYALINFTLFGTIFASFATIILLGIAESFGTSLETTYFLSLEGIKNLEINQGIAYFSLMVYLNRMLGPMVYGMALSLGTRMGVGIIGLGVLILLLLFIFFSKYELRRNSTSITG
;
A
#
# COMPACT_ATOMS: atom_id res chain seq x y z
N MET A 1 1.45 -17.43 34.51
CA MET A 1 1.32 -18.19 33.23
C MET A 1 0.30 -19.34 33.23
N ARG A 2 0.18 -20.18 34.28
CA ARG A 2 -0.69 -21.39 34.28
C ARG A 2 -2.21 -21.08 34.24
N ASN A 3 -2.66 -20.00 34.87
CA ASN A 3 -4.08 -19.59 34.87
C ASN A 3 -4.57 -19.00 33.53
N TYR A 4 -3.69 -18.34 32.77
CA TYR A 4 -4.03 -17.77 31.46
C TYR A 4 -4.24 -18.86 30.38
N LYS A 5 -3.47 -19.96 30.41
CA LYS A 5 -3.69 -21.12 29.52
C LYS A 5 -5.08 -21.73 29.68
N ILE A 6 -5.57 -21.82 30.92
CA ILE A 6 -6.88 -22.42 31.23
C ILE A 6 -8.02 -21.49 30.79
N LEU A 7 -7.85 -20.18 30.93
CA LEU A 7 -8.84 -19.19 30.49
C LEU A 7 -8.98 -19.18 28.96
N ILE A 8 -7.86 -19.24 28.23
CA ILE A 8 -7.84 -19.33 26.76
C ILE A 8 -8.52 -20.63 26.28
N LEU A 9 -8.23 -21.78 26.92
CA LEU A 9 -8.84 -23.07 26.58
C LEU A 9 -10.35 -23.11 26.84
N LYS A 10 -10.82 -22.51 27.95
CA LYS A 10 -12.25 -22.41 28.27
C LYS A 10 -12.98 -21.45 27.31
N PHE A 11 -12.36 -20.32 26.96
CA PHE A 11 -12.91 -19.36 26.02
C PHE A 11 -12.98 -19.91 24.58
N CYS A 12 -11.94 -20.62 24.13
CA CYS A 12 -11.97 -21.33 22.85
C CYS A 12 -13.11 -22.36 22.80
N ARG A 13 -13.33 -23.16 23.85
CA ARG A 13 -14.45 -24.12 23.90
C ARG A 13 -15.82 -23.43 23.88
N PHE A 14 -15.96 -22.30 24.55
CA PHE A 14 -17.19 -21.51 24.58
C PHE A 14 -17.53 -20.93 23.19
N LEU A 15 -16.56 -20.32 22.51
CA LEU A 15 -16.71 -19.85 21.12
C LEU A 15 -17.00 -21.00 20.15
N THR A 16 -16.34 -22.15 20.31
CA THR A 16 -16.58 -23.32 19.45
C THR A 16 -18.01 -23.84 19.57
N ASN A 17 -18.61 -23.75 20.76
CA ASN A 17 -19.98 -24.20 21.00
C ASN A 17 -21.03 -23.21 20.48
N ILE A 18 -20.83 -21.89 20.65
CA ILE A 18 -21.76 -20.86 20.12
C ILE A 18 -21.80 -20.88 18.60
N VAL A 19 -20.65 -21.11 17.97
CA VAL A 19 -20.51 -20.99 16.51
C VAL A 19 -21.00 -22.24 15.77
N ARG A 20 -21.10 -23.39 16.47
CA ARG A 20 -21.60 -24.65 15.91
C ARG A 20 -23.10 -24.62 15.58
N GLU A 21 -23.86 -23.70 16.19
CA GLU A 21 -25.33 -23.66 16.08
C GLU A 21 -25.87 -22.66 15.05
N THR A 22 -25.05 -21.78 14.44
CA THR A 22 -25.62 -20.61 13.72
C THR A 22 -25.00 -20.29 12.35
N ILE A 23 -23.89 -20.90 11.93
CA ILE A 23 -23.08 -20.39 10.80
C ILE A 23 -22.56 -21.53 9.88
N SER A 24 -22.48 -21.29 8.56
CA SER A 24 -21.90 -22.25 7.58
C SER A 24 -20.43 -22.58 7.89
N PRO A 25 -19.93 -23.80 7.62
CA PRO A 25 -18.62 -24.26 8.10
C PRO A 25 -17.42 -23.40 7.69
N ASP A 26 -17.50 -22.68 6.56
CA ASP A 26 -16.45 -21.73 6.14
C ASP A 26 -16.51 -20.43 6.96
N ASN A 27 -17.70 -19.89 7.19
CA ASN A 27 -17.91 -18.69 7.99
C ASN A 27 -17.59 -18.92 9.48
N VAL A 28 -17.78 -20.14 9.98
CA VAL A 28 -17.38 -20.57 11.33
C VAL A 28 -15.86 -20.42 11.54
N ARG A 29 -15.04 -20.84 10.56
CA ARG A 29 -13.58 -20.76 10.67
C ARG A 29 -13.11 -19.31 10.73
N PHE A 30 -13.62 -18.45 9.85
CA PHE A 30 -13.28 -17.02 9.86
C PHE A 30 -13.68 -16.34 11.16
N PHE A 31 -14.86 -16.67 11.71
CA PHE A 31 -15.33 -16.10 12.96
C PHE A 31 -14.49 -16.55 14.18
N VAL A 32 -14.18 -17.85 14.29
CA VAL A 32 -13.34 -18.39 15.38
C VAL A 32 -11.95 -17.78 15.34
N LEU A 33 -11.37 -17.65 14.15
CA LEU A 33 -10.03 -17.11 14.03
C LEU A 33 -9.98 -15.60 14.26
N GLY A 34 -10.95 -14.85 13.75
CA GLY A 34 -11.09 -13.40 14.00
C GLY A 34 -11.30 -13.09 15.48
N SER A 35 -12.15 -13.86 16.17
CA SER A 35 -12.37 -13.70 17.62
C SER A 35 -11.12 -14.06 18.44
N ALA A 36 -10.38 -15.11 18.06
CA ALA A 36 -9.11 -15.45 18.69
C ALA A 36 -8.08 -14.32 18.54
N GLN A 37 -7.97 -13.71 17.35
CA GLN A 37 -7.05 -12.60 17.10
C GLN A 37 -7.43 -11.34 17.90
N LEU A 38 -8.72 -11.02 18.00
CA LEU A 38 -9.21 -9.92 18.83
C LEU A 38 -8.85 -10.09 20.31
N VAL A 39 -9.06 -11.30 20.84
CA VAL A 39 -8.69 -11.60 22.24
C VAL A 39 -7.18 -11.55 22.44
N PHE A 40 -6.40 -12.08 21.50
CA PHE A 40 -4.94 -12.00 21.56
C PHE A 40 -4.44 -10.55 21.56
N SER A 41 -4.98 -9.68 20.69
CA SER A 41 -4.67 -8.25 20.70
C SER A 41 -5.07 -7.58 22.01
N GLY A 42 -6.24 -7.89 22.57
CA GLY A 42 -6.67 -7.33 23.85
C GLY A 42 -5.79 -7.75 25.04
N ILE A 43 -5.36 -9.02 25.08
CA ILE A 43 -4.42 -9.52 26.10
C ILE A 43 -3.07 -8.80 25.97
N ASN A 44 -2.55 -8.67 24.74
CA ASN A 44 -1.29 -7.98 24.51
C ASN A 44 -1.38 -6.51 24.95
N TYR A 45 -2.46 -5.80 24.61
CA TYR A 45 -2.64 -4.41 25.05
C TYR A 45 -2.57 -4.27 26.57
N SER A 46 -3.28 -5.13 27.30
CA SER A 46 -3.23 -5.12 28.78
C SER A 46 -1.83 -5.44 29.31
N LEU A 47 -1.11 -6.36 28.67
CA LEU A 47 0.23 -6.74 29.07
C LEU A 47 1.23 -5.59 28.85
N PHE A 48 1.17 -4.94 27.68
CA PHE A 48 2.02 -3.78 27.38
C PHE A 48 1.70 -2.59 28.30
N LYS A 49 0.42 -2.33 28.57
CA LYS A 49 0.01 -1.27 29.51
C LYS A 49 0.61 -1.48 30.89
N ASN A 50 0.48 -2.69 31.45
CA ASN A 50 1.04 -3.00 32.76
C ASN A 50 2.56 -2.89 32.74
N ALA A 51 3.23 -3.43 31.72
CA ALA A 51 4.68 -3.34 31.59
C ALA A 51 5.19 -1.89 31.51
N TYR A 52 4.48 -0.99 30.81
CA TYR A 52 4.83 0.43 30.73
C TYR A 52 4.66 1.15 32.08
N ILE A 53 3.57 0.87 32.79
CA ILE A 53 3.33 1.44 34.12
C ILE A 53 4.38 0.93 35.11
N ASP A 54 4.66 -0.38 35.10
CA ASP A 54 5.69 -0.99 35.95
C ASP A 54 7.07 -0.39 35.65
N MET A 55 7.42 -0.21 34.36
CA MET A 55 8.67 0.43 33.96
C MET A 55 8.77 1.88 34.44
N ALA A 56 7.69 2.65 34.36
CA ALA A 56 7.65 4.03 34.84
C ALA A 56 7.80 4.10 36.37
N GLN A 57 7.14 3.20 37.10
CA GLN A 57 7.28 3.09 38.55
C GLN A 57 8.69 2.71 38.98
N ILE A 58 9.30 1.70 38.32
CA ILE A 58 10.70 1.31 38.58
C ILE A 58 11.65 2.48 38.32
N SER A 59 11.43 3.23 37.23
CA SER A 59 12.25 4.40 36.91
C SER A 59 12.11 5.50 37.97
N ARG A 60 10.87 5.78 38.39
CA ARG A 60 10.58 6.73 39.48
C ARG A 60 11.32 6.33 40.75
N ASP A 61 11.17 5.09 41.20
CA ASP A 61 11.76 4.60 42.45
C ASP A 61 13.29 4.61 42.36
N PHE A 62 13.87 4.28 41.21
CA PHE A 62 15.31 4.34 40.98
C PHE A 62 15.84 5.78 41.06
N ILE A 63 15.20 6.74 40.40
CA ILE A 63 15.59 8.15 40.44
C ILE A 63 15.44 8.72 41.85
N GLN A 64 14.30 8.46 42.50
CA GLN A 64 14.04 8.94 43.85
C GLN A 64 15.14 8.47 44.81
N ASN A 65 15.49 7.18 44.79
CA ASN A 65 16.56 6.64 45.63
C ASN A 65 17.95 7.23 45.34
N ILE A 66 18.29 7.48 44.06
CA ILE A 66 19.58 8.06 43.69
C ILE A 66 19.67 9.52 44.14
N VAL A 67 18.63 10.31 43.86
CA VAL A 67 18.61 11.73 44.20
C VAL A 67 18.59 11.90 45.72
N GLU A 68 17.77 11.14 46.45
CA GLU A 68 17.76 11.16 47.93
C GLU A 68 19.15 10.83 48.50
N LYS A 69 19.78 9.76 48.02
CA LYS A 69 21.12 9.36 48.49
C LYS A 69 22.20 10.41 48.18
N ASN A 70 22.10 11.08 47.03
CA ASN A 70 23.02 12.15 46.65
C ASN A 70 22.84 13.37 47.56
N ILE A 71 21.59 13.75 47.86
CA ILE A 71 21.26 14.84 48.79
C ILE A 71 21.74 14.51 50.20
N GLU A 72 21.47 13.30 50.71
CA GLU A 72 21.96 12.84 52.01
C GLU A 72 23.49 12.92 52.09
N SER A 73 24.20 12.57 51.01
CA SER A 73 25.67 12.68 50.96
C SER A 73 26.17 14.13 51.01
N VAL A 74 25.40 15.11 50.52
CA VAL A 74 25.74 16.53 50.61
C VAL A 74 25.57 17.01 52.05
N TYR A 75 24.42 16.72 52.67
CA TYR A 75 24.17 17.07 54.07
C TYR A 75 25.13 16.39 55.05
N ALA A 76 25.51 15.13 54.80
CA ALA A 76 26.49 14.42 55.61
C ALA A 76 27.90 15.06 55.60
N LYS A 77 28.20 15.88 54.59
CA LYS A 77 29.44 16.66 54.51
C LYS A 77 29.32 18.04 55.18
N GLY A 78 28.18 18.35 55.78
CA GLY A 78 27.90 19.64 56.43
C GLY A 78 27.60 20.77 55.44
N LEU A 79 27.30 20.44 54.17
CA LEU A 79 26.94 21.39 53.12
C LEU A 79 25.41 21.47 52.98
N THR A 80 24.90 22.61 52.53
CA THR A 80 23.50 22.81 52.18
C THR A 80 23.31 22.68 50.66
N LEU A 81 22.07 22.46 50.20
CA LEU A 81 21.77 22.42 48.77
C LEU A 81 22.03 23.75 48.06
N GLU A 82 21.99 24.87 48.80
CA GLU A 82 22.35 26.20 48.28
C GLU A 82 23.85 26.33 47.98
N ASP A 83 24.70 25.51 48.62
CA ASP A 83 26.15 25.47 48.39
C ASP A 83 26.52 24.64 47.13
N VAL A 84 25.56 23.95 46.51
CA VAL A 84 25.78 23.07 45.36
C VAL A 84 25.45 23.79 44.06
N GLU A 85 26.48 24.31 43.40
CA GLU A 85 26.34 24.92 42.08
C GLU A 85 25.94 23.86 41.02
N GLY A 86 24.91 24.15 40.21
CA GLY A 86 24.43 23.25 39.15
C GLY A 86 23.46 22.14 39.59
N PHE A 87 22.93 22.18 40.82
CA PHE A 87 21.97 21.16 41.27
C PHE A 87 20.66 21.13 40.45
N GLU A 88 20.13 22.30 40.07
CA GLU A 88 18.96 22.38 39.17
C GLU A 88 19.28 21.82 37.78
N GLU A 89 20.47 22.08 37.25
CA GLU A 89 20.92 21.54 35.96
C GLU A 89 21.08 20.01 36.01
N TYR A 90 21.54 19.47 37.13
CA TYR A 90 21.59 18.03 37.38
C TYR A 90 20.18 17.41 37.36
N LEU A 91 19.22 18.00 38.09
CA LEU A 91 17.83 17.51 38.08
C LEU A 91 17.18 17.63 36.70
N ALA A 92 17.40 18.74 36.00
CA ALA A 92 16.95 18.93 34.63
C ALA A 92 17.54 17.88 33.68
N SER A 93 18.82 17.55 33.80
CA SER A 93 19.46 16.53 32.97
C SER A 93 18.84 15.14 33.13
N ILE A 94 18.38 14.80 34.34
CA ILE A 94 17.68 13.53 34.62
C ILE A 94 16.30 13.56 33.98
N ASN A 95 15.58 14.67 34.14
CA ASN A 95 14.24 14.83 33.57
C ASN A 95 14.26 14.73 32.04
N ASP A 96 15.22 15.40 31.40
CA ASP A 96 15.42 15.38 29.95
C ASP A 96 15.83 13.98 29.43
N SER A 97 16.50 13.18 30.26
CA SER A 97 16.94 11.83 29.88
C SER A 97 15.84 10.78 29.99
N LEU A 98 14.79 11.03 30.78
CA LEU A 98 13.73 10.07 31.07
C LEU A 98 12.34 10.68 30.80
N PRO A 99 11.82 10.58 29.56
CA PRO A 99 10.54 11.17 29.16
C PRO A 99 9.31 10.69 29.94
N GLN A 100 9.45 9.59 30.67
CA GLN A 100 8.41 9.02 31.55
C GLN A 100 8.35 9.68 32.94
N ILE A 101 9.33 10.52 33.27
CA ILE A 101 9.36 11.36 34.46
C ILE A 101 8.89 12.76 34.08
N GLU A 102 8.00 13.35 34.87
CA GLU A 102 7.44 14.68 34.62
C GLU A 102 8.19 15.75 35.39
N GLU A 103 8.38 15.52 36.70
CA GLU A 103 9.06 16.44 37.59
C GLU A 103 9.78 15.68 38.72
N ILE A 104 10.89 16.26 39.18
CA ILE A 104 11.60 15.84 40.38
C ILE A 104 11.53 17.00 41.38
N GLY A 105 10.58 16.92 42.31
CA GLY A 105 10.37 17.93 43.34
C GLY A 105 11.04 17.57 44.67
N LEU A 106 11.44 18.58 45.44
CA LEU A 106 11.88 18.42 46.83
C LEU A 106 10.69 18.64 47.76
N PHE A 107 10.37 17.64 48.59
CA PHE A 107 9.23 17.65 49.49
C PHE A 107 9.73 17.58 50.94
N GLN A 108 10.15 18.72 51.48
CA GLN A 108 10.99 18.88 52.70
C GLN A 108 12.46 18.57 52.45
N ALA A 109 13.35 19.20 53.23
CA ALA A 109 14.81 19.26 53.00
C ALA A 109 15.47 17.92 52.64
N ASP A 110 14.90 16.79 53.06
CA ASP A 110 15.52 15.47 52.93
C ASP A 110 14.72 14.45 52.09
N LYS A 111 13.59 14.84 51.47
CA LYS A 111 12.75 13.90 50.70
C LYS A 111 12.51 14.37 49.28
N VAL A 112 12.69 13.45 48.33
CA VAL A 112 12.49 13.71 46.90
C VAL A 112 11.17 13.10 46.48
N ASN A 113 10.36 13.83 45.72
CA ASN A 113 9.15 13.31 45.09
C ASN A 113 9.32 13.33 43.58
N VAL A 114 9.28 12.17 42.95
CA VAL A 114 9.39 12.03 41.50
C VAL A 114 8.00 11.72 40.93
N THR A 115 7.51 12.56 40.02
CA THR A 115 6.20 12.37 39.37
C THR A 115 6.36 11.68 38.03
N ILE A 116 5.41 10.80 37.71
CA ILE A 116 5.37 10.06 36.44
C ILE A 116 4.51 10.84 35.45
N SER A 117 5.01 11.03 34.23
CA SER A 117 4.24 11.66 33.15
C SER A 117 3.14 10.73 32.65
N ASN A 118 1.90 10.97 33.09
CA ASN A 118 0.74 10.23 32.59
C ASN A 118 0.50 10.51 31.10
N ASP A 119 0.69 11.75 30.66
CA ASP A 119 0.53 12.16 29.27
C ASP A 119 1.48 11.40 28.34
N TYR A 120 2.75 11.24 28.73
CA TYR A 120 3.70 10.45 27.96
C TYR A 120 3.26 8.99 27.85
N ILE A 121 2.86 8.37 28.97
CA ILE A 121 2.38 6.99 28.99
C ILE A 121 1.14 6.83 28.12
N GLU A 122 0.16 7.74 28.21
CA GLU A 122 -1.05 7.70 27.38
C GLU A 122 -0.73 7.83 25.89
N GLN A 123 0.18 8.74 25.51
CA GLN A 123 0.61 8.89 24.12
C GLN A 123 1.32 7.63 23.59
N GLN A 124 2.20 7.02 24.38
CA GLN A 124 2.87 5.77 23.99
C GLN A 124 1.87 4.61 23.89
N MET A 125 0.95 4.50 24.84
CA MET A 125 -0.10 3.48 24.82
C MET A 125 -1.04 3.66 23.63
N PHE A 126 -1.36 4.90 23.24
CA PHE A 126 -2.15 5.18 22.05
C PHE A 126 -1.42 4.75 20.77
N LYS A 127 -0.11 5.02 20.66
CA LYS A 127 0.71 4.53 19.52
C LYS A 127 0.72 2.99 19.46
N ILE A 128 0.91 2.33 20.60
CA ILE A 128 0.88 0.87 20.70
C ILE A 128 -0.50 0.31 20.32
N LEU A 129 -1.58 0.97 20.73
CA LEU A 129 -2.93 0.60 20.33
C LEU A 129 -3.10 0.67 18.81
N LEU A 130 -2.62 1.74 18.17
CA LEU A 130 -2.65 1.87 16.71
C LEU A 130 -1.81 0.79 16.02
N ASP A 131 -0.63 0.45 16.54
CA ASP A 131 0.19 -0.70 16.10
C ASP A 131 -0.62 -1.99 16.16
N MET A 132 -1.28 -2.26 17.29
CA MET A 132 -2.06 -3.48 17.47
C MET A 132 -3.27 -3.58 16.56
N VAL A 133 -4.01 -2.49 16.36
CA VAL A 133 -5.15 -2.44 15.44
C VAL A 133 -4.68 -2.68 14.00
N THR A 134 -3.55 -2.08 13.63
CA THR A 134 -2.96 -2.25 12.30
C THR A 134 -2.54 -3.71 12.06
N VAL A 135 -1.83 -4.31 13.01
CA VAL A 135 -1.41 -5.71 12.97
C VAL A 135 -2.63 -6.64 12.96
N LEU A 136 -3.68 -6.34 13.72
CA LEU A 136 -4.92 -7.10 13.74
C LEU A 136 -5.56 -7.15 12.34
N VAL A 137 -5.73 -5.99 11.70
CA VAL A 137 -6.34 -5.88 10.36
C VAL A 137 -5.52 -6.67 9.33
N ILE A 138 -4.19 -6.48 9.32
CA ILE A 138 -3.31 -7.20 8.40
C ILE A 138 -3.30 -8.70 8.69
N SER A 139 -3.32 -9.11 9.96
CA SER A 139 -3.36 -10.52 10.34
C SER A 139 -4.64 -11.19 9.84
N ILE A 140 -5.79 -10.50 9.90
CA ILE A 140 -7.06 -11.00 9.35
C ILE A 140 -6.96 -11.14 7.83
N LEU A 141 -6.47 -10.13 7.11
CA LEU A 141 -6.31 -10.19 5.65
C LEU A 141 -5.38 -11.34 5.23
N PHE A 142 -4.21 -11.43 5.88
CA PHE A 142 -3.22 -12.46 5.63
C PHE A 142 -3.79 -13.87 5.92
N MET A 143 -4.51 -14.01 7.03
CA MET A 143 -5.13 -15.27 7.41
C MET A 143 -6.23 -15.72 6.44
N VAL A 144 -7.03 -14.78 5.92
CA VAL A 144 -8.03 -15.09 4.90
C VAL A 144 -7.34 -15.68 3.66
N GLU A 145 -6.28 -15.04 3.19
CA GLU A 145 -5.52 -15.52 2.02
C GLU A 145 -4.84 -16.87 2.28
N MET A 146 -4.26 -17.08 3.46
CA MET A 146 -3.68 -18.37 3.85
C MET A 146 -4.72 -19.49 3.93
N THR A 147 -5.93 -19.18 4.41
CA THR A 147 -7.03 -20.15 4.50
C THR A 147 -7.52 -20.53 3.11
N LEU A 148 -7.76 -19.54 2.24
CA LEU A 148 -8.19 -19.77 0.86
C LEU A 148 -7.15 -20.58 0.08
N MET A 149 -5.88 -20.23 0.21
CA MET A 149 -4.78 -21.00 -0.39
C MET A 149 -4.78 -22.45 0.12
N SER A 150 -4.90 -22.67 1.42
CA SER A 150 -4.88 -24.01 2.01
C SER A 150 -6.03 -24.87 1.50
N VAL A 151 -7.24 -24.31 1.42
CA VAL A 151 -8.41 -25.00 0.84
C VAL A 151 -8.17 -25.37 -0.63
N VAL A 152 -7.58 -24.47 -1.42
CA VAL A 152 -7.27 -24.72 -2.84
C VAL A 152 -6.23 -25.83 -3.01
N ILE A 153 -5.19 -25.87 -2.17
CA ILE A 153 -4.17 -26.92 -2.21
C ILE A 153 -4.78 -28.28 -1.81
N MET A 154 -5.56 -28.32 -0.72
CA MET A 154 -6.21 -29.55 -0.25
C MET A 154 -7.18 -30.13 -1.28
N THR A 155 -8.02 -29.29 -1.88
CA THR A 155 -8.99 -29.73 -2.90
C THR A 155 -8.31 -30.23 -4.18
N ARG A 156 -7.18 -29.62 -4.57
CA ARG A 156 -6.36 -30.10 -5.69
C ARG A 156 -5.75 -31.48 -5.43
N ASP A 157 -5.16 -31.67 -4.25
CA ASP A 157 -4.47 -32.92 -3.94
C ASP A 157 -5.47 -34.08 -3.76
N SER A 158 -6.64 -33.81 -3.17
CA SER A 158 -7.76 -34.75 -3.15
C SER A 158 -8.24 -35.13 -4.55
N ALA A 159 -8.38 -34.16 -5.47
CA ALA A 159 -8.79 -34.43 -6.85
C ALA A 159 -7.76 -35.29 -7.62
N LYS A 160 -6.46 -35.06 -7.41
CA LYS A 160 -5.39 -35.90 -7.99
C LYS A 160 -5.38 -37.33 -7.47
N SER A 161 -5.84 -37.56 -6.24
CA SER A 161 -5.86 -38.90 -5.64
C SER A 161 -7.03 -39.78 -6.14
N VAL A 162 -8.06 -39.16 -6.71
CA VAL A 162 -9.29 -39.84 -7.15
C VAL A 162 -9.27 -40.15 -8.66
N ASP A 163 -8.67 -39.28 -9.48
CA ASP A 163 -8.66 -39.43 -10.94
C ASP A 163 -7.22 -39.60 -11.44
N ASN A 164 -6.86 -40.81 -11.88
CA ASN A 164 -5.49 -41.22 -12.23
C ASN A 164 -5.00 -40.64 -13.59
N GLN A 165 -5.62 -39.56 -14.06
CA GLN A 165 -5.24 -38.81 -15.26
C GLN A 165 -4.99 -37.34 -14.93
N LYS A 166 -4.24 -36.66 -15.81
CA LYS A 166 -3.90 -35.22 -15.76
C LYS A 166 -5.18 -34.37 -15.75
N ALA A 167 -5.85 -34.28 -14.61
CA ALA A 167 -7.01 -33.43 -14.43
C ALA A 167 -6.57 -31.98 -14.61
N ILE A 168 -6.98 -31.40 -15.73
CA ILE A 168 -6.98 -29.95 -15.94
C ILE A 168 -7.72 -29.39 -14.72
N ALA A 169 -6.98 -28.69 -13.85
CA ALA A 169 -7.52 -28.21 -12.59
C ALA A 169 -8.82 -27.44 -12.86
N GLY A 170 -9.91 -27.83 -12.21
CA GLY A 170 -11.22 -27.19 -12.40
C GLY A 170 -11.16 -25.67 -12.18
N PRO A 171 -12.12 -24.90 -12.71
CA PRO A 171 -12.08 -23.43 -12.71
C PRO A 171 -11.74 -22.85 -11.33
N LYS A 172 -12.43 -23.32 -10.27
CA LYS A 172 -12.22 -22.90 -8.87
C LYS A 172 -10.77 -23.07 -8.39
N THR A 173 -10.14 -24.22 -8.66
CA THR A 173 -8.75 -24.47 -8.27
C THR A 173 -7.79 -23.57 -9.05
N SER A 174 -8.05 -23.34 -10.34
CA SER A 174 -7.22 -22.47 -11.16
C SER A 174 -7.27 -21.00 -10.72
N HIS A 175 -8.47 -20.49 -10.42
CA HIS A 175 -8.64 -19.12 -9.95
C HIS A 175 -8.01 -18.92 -8.57
N GLY A 176 -8.19 -19.88 -7.66
CA GLY A 176 -7.58 -19.84 -6.33
C GLY A 176 -6.05 -19.85 -6.35
N LEU A 177 -5.43 -20.62 -7.25
CA LEU A 177 -3.97 -20.62 -7.41
C LEU A 177 -3.45 -19.29 -7.98
N VAL A 178 -4.17 -18.69 -8.94
CA VAL A 178 -3.84 -17.34 -9.44
C VAL A 178 -3.92 -16.33 -8.30
N ARG A 179 -5.00 -16.35 -7.52
CA ARG A 179 -5.18 -15.42 -6.39
C ARG A 179 -4.01 -15.52 -5.40
N ALA A 180 -3.67 -16.72 -4.94
CA ALA A 180 -2.55 -16.94 -4.03
C ALA A 180 -1.21 -16.49 -4.62
N THR A 181 -0.95 -16.80 -5.89
CA THR A 181 0.28 -16.35 -6.58
C THR A 181 0.35 -14.83 -6.62
N THR A 182 -0.77 -14.20 -6.95
CA THR A 182 -0.88 -12.74 -7.08
C THR A 182 -0.73 -12.05 -5.73
N PHE A 183 -1.27 -12.66 -4.66
CA PHE A 183 -1.07 -12.21 -3.29
C PHE A 183 0.41 -12.19 -2.89
N PHE A 184 1.13 -13.30 -3.07
CA PHE A 184 2.56 -13.38 -2.73
C PHE A 184 3.47 -12.57 -3.67
N MET A 185 3.05 -12.36 -4.91
CA MET A 185 3.72 -11.43 -5.81
C MET A 185 3.60 -9.99 -5.28
N ASN A 186 2.38 -9.54 -4.98
CA ASN A 186 2.16 -8.15 -4.55
C ASN A 186 2.71 -7.87 -3.15
N ILE A 187 2.66 -8.83 -2.21
CA ILE A 187 3.30 -8.64 -0.89
C ILE A 187 4.81 -8.40 -1.03
N SER A 188 5.49 -9.11 -1.94
CA SER A 188 6.93 -8.95 -2.18
C SER A 188 7.26 -7.62 -2.87
N ALA A 189 6.45 -7.21 -3.85
CA ALA A 189 6.69 -5.99 -4.62
C ALA A 189 6.39 -4.73 -3.79
N TYR A 190 5.30 -4.74 -3.04
CA TYR A 190 4.84 -3.57 -2.29
C TYR A 190 5.45 -3.43 -0.89
N MET A 191 6.26 -4.41 -0.45
CA MET A 191 6.93 -4.37 0.84
C MET A 191 7.77 -3.11 1.05
N SER A 192 8.48 -2.68 0.02
CA SER A 192 9.32 -1.48 0.11
C SER A 192 8.62 -0.19 -0.31
N HIS A 193 7.42 -0.28 -0.88
CA HIS A 193 6.86 0.80 -1.68
C HIS A 193 6.58 2.07 -0.86
N THR A 194 6.14 1.92 0.40
CA THR A 194 5.77 3.04 1.28
C THR A 194 6.96 3.91 1.74
N PHE A 195 8.20 3.45 1.55
CA PHE A 195 9.40 4.18 1.95
C PHE A 195 10.41 4.42 0.82
N ILE A 196 10.05 4.15 -0.44
CA ILE A 196 10.96 4.36 -1.58
C ILE A 196 11.46 5.82 -1.61
N THR A 197 10.54 6.77 -1.41
CA THR A 197 10.82 8.22 -1.43
C THR A 197 11.55 8.67 -0.17
N ILE A 198 11.31 8.02 0.96
CA ILE A 198 12.01 8.32 2.22
C ILE A 198 13.47 7.91 2.12
N VAL A 199 13.75 6.72 1.58
CA VAL A 199 15.13 6.26 1.28
C VAL A 199 15.79 7.19 0.27
N MET A 200 15.07 7.59 -0.77
CA MET A 200 15.57 8.56 -1.76
C MET A 200 15.96 9.90 -1.11
N ASN A 201 15.15 10.39 -0.16
CA ASN A 201 15.44 11.62 0.59
C ASN A 201 16.67 11.48 1.48
N LYS A 202 16.89 10.31 2.09
CA LYS A 202 18.11 10.01 2.86
C LYS A 202 19.37 9.94 2.00
N LEU A 203 19.25 9.50 0.75
CA LEU A 203 20.35 9.42 -0.20
C LEU A 203 20.60 10.73 -0.98
N TYR A 204 19.80 11.77 -0.73
CA TYR A 204 19.74 12.96 -1.57
C TYR A 204 21.10 13.68 -1.70
N ARG A 205 21.46 13.95 -2.94
CA ARG A 205 22.53 14.84 -3.38
C ARG A 205 22.02 15.63 -4.59
N PRO A 206 22.36 16.92 -4.73
CA PRO A 206 21.98 17.70 -5.91
C PRO A 206 22.47 17.02 -7.20
N ILE A 207 21.57 16.85 -8.17
CA ILE A 207 21.88 16.26 -9.48
C ILE A 207 21.24 17.08 -10.58
N LEU A 208 22.00 17.32 -11.66
CA LEU A 208 21.53 17.94 -12.91
C LEU A 208 20.80 19.29 -12.76
N GLY A 209 21.03 20.04 -11.68
CA GLY A 209 20.35 21.31 -11.41
C GLY A 209 18.83 21.17 -11.18
N LEU A 210 18.33 19.96 -10.98
CA LEU A 210 16.91 19.70 -10.74
C LEU A 210 16.50 20.10 -9.32
N PRO A 211 15.25 20.58 -9.11
CA PRO A 211 14.71 20.81 -7.78
C PRO A 211 14.75 19.52 -6.95
N LYS A 212 15.02 19.65 -5.64
CA LYS A 212 15.08 18.52 -4.70
C LYS A 212 13.85 17.63 -4.83
N ASP A 213 12.65 18.23 -4.81
CA ASP A 213 11.38 17.50 -4.88
C ASP A 213 11.22 16.71 -6.18
N VAL A 214 11.70 17.23 -7.32
CA VAL A 214 11.69 16.46 -8.57
C VAL A 214 12.60 15.24 -8.47
N VAL A 215 13.79 15.41 -7.90
CA VAL A 215 14.76 14.31 -7.70
C VAL A 215 14.18 13.20 -6.84
N LEU A 216 13.47 13.53 -5.76
CA LEU A 216 12.88 12.54 -4.86
C LEU A 216 11.84 11.64 -5.56
N GLY A 217 11.15 12.16 -6.58
CA GLY A 217 10.17 11.42 -7.37
C GLY A 217 10.77 10.45 -8.39
N LEU A 218 12.03 10.65 -8.80
CA LEU A 218 12.66 9.90 -9.89
C LEU A 218 12.77 8.39 -9.62
N ALA A 219 12.89 7.98 -8.36
CA ALA A 219 12.94 6.56 -8.01
C ALA A 219 11.63 5.83 -8.36
N LEU A 220 10.48 6.46 -8.04
CA LEU A 220 9.15 5.93 -8.40
C LEU A 220 8.92 5.99 -9.91
N SER A 221 9.31 7.10 -10.55
CA SER A 221 9.21 7.21 -12.01
C SER A 221 10.09 6.18 -12.73
N GLY A 222 11.30 5.91 -12.21
CA GLY A 222 12.18 4.88 -12.72
C GLY A 222 11.55 3.49 -12.65
N GLU A 223 10.90 3.16 -11.53
CA GLU A 223 10.15 1.91 -11.38
C GLU A 223 9.03 1.78 -12.42
N MET A 224 8.23 2.84 -12.62
CA MET A 224 7.15 2.83 -13.62
C MET A 224 7.70 2.73 -15.05
N LEU A 225 8.84 3.38 -15.36
CA LEU A 225 9.53 3.25 -16.64
C LEU A 225 10.00 1.81 -16.88
N GLY A 226 10.51 1.14 -15.84
CA GLY A 226 10.80 -0.29 -15.88
C GLY A 226 9.57 -1.11 -16.27
N GLY A 227 8.41 -0.79 -15.68
CA GLY A 227 7.12 -1.39 -16.04
C GLY A 227 6.72 -1.18 -17.51
N ILE A 228 6.95 0.02 -18.07
CA ILE A 228 6.73 0.30 -19.50
C ILE A 228 7.59 -0.60 -20.38
N LEU A 229 8.89 -0.70 -20.07
CA LEU A 229 9.82 -1.59 -20.78
C LEU A 229 9.38 -3.05 -20.66
N ALA A 230 8.82 -3.44 -19.52
CA ALA A 230 8.31 -4.79 -19.29
C ALA A 230 7.17 -5.15 -20.24
N ILE A 231 6.26 -4.21 -20.54
CA ILE A 231 5.15 -4.46 -21.48
C ILE A 231 5.70 -4.82 -22.86
N ILE A 232 6.70 -4.07 -23.34
CA ILE A 232 7.34 -4.29 -24.64
C ILE A 232 8.07 -5.64 -24.66
N ILE A 233 8.89 -5.89 -23.63
CA ILE A 233 9.72 -7.09 -23.50
C ILE A 233 8.85 -8.35 -23.33
N ALA A 234 7.87 -8.32 -22.44
CA ALA A 234 6.98 -9.44 -22.17
C ALA A 234 6.11 -9.75 -23.39
N GLY A 235 5.59 -8.74 -24.10
CA GLY A 235 4.82 -8.92 -25.32
C GLY A 235 5.60 -9.66 -26.41
N TRP A 236 6.87 -9.31 -26.60
CA TRP A 236 7.74 -9.95 -27.59
C TRP A 236 8.19 -11.36 -27.17
N LEU A 237 8.56 -11.56 -25.90
CA LEU A 237 9.07 -12.84 -25.40
C LEU A 237 7.98 -13.90 -25.19
N MET A 238 6.72 -13.50 -24.91
CA MET A 238 5.63 -14.44 -24.60
C MET A 238 5.39 -15.42 -25.73
N GLY A 239 5.48 -14.96 -26.98
CA GLY A 239 5.33 -15.80 -28.16
C GLY A 239 6.47 -16.80 -28.37
N ARG A 240 7.64 -16.62 -27.74
CA ARG A 240 8.85 -17.42 -27.99
C ARG A 240 9.24 -18.37 -26.86
N LYS A 241 9.20 -17.92 -25.60
CA LYS A 241 9.73 -18.67 -24.44
C LYS A 241 8.65 -19.22 -23.49
N GLY A 242 7.39 -18.94 -23.79
CA GLY A 242 6.27 -19.28 -22.92
C GLY A 242 6.21 -18.41 -21.66
N TRP A 243 5.04 -18.40 -21.04
CA TRP A 243 4.71 -17.47 -19.95
C TRP A 243 5.54 -17.70 -18.68
N LYS A 244 5.80 -18.96 -18.28
CA LYS A 244 6.57 -19.28 -17.06
C LYS A 244 8.01 -18.76 -17.10
N SER A 245 8.65 -18.82 -18.26
CA SER A 245 10.01 -18.32 -18.42
C SER A 245 10.08 -16.81 -18.19
N ILE A 246 9.06 -16.07 -18.66
CA ILE A 246 8.98 -14.62 -18.50
C ILE A 246 8.63 -14.24 -17.08
N PHE A 247 7.73 -14.98 -16.44
CA PHE A 247 7.47 -14.81 -15.01
C PHE A 247 8.75 -15.03 -14.19
N SER A 248 9.50 -16.09 -14.50
CA SER A 248 10.76 -16.42 -13.82
C SER A 248 11.82 -15.36 -14.02
N MET A 249 11.96 -14.85 -15.25
CA MET A 249 12.83 -13.72 -15.56
C MET A 249 12.40 -12.47 -14.78
N GLY A 250 11.10 -12.18 -14.72
CA GLY A 250 10.55 -11.07 -13.95
C GLY A 250 10.85 -11.21 -12.46
N ALA A 251 10.69 -12.40 -11.89
CA ALA A 251 11.03 -12.69 -10.50
C ALA A 251 12.53 -12.47 -10.21
N LEU A 252 13.42 -12.93 -11.09
CA LEU A 252 14.86 -12.70 -10.97
C LEU A 252 15.21 -11.21 -11.03
N LEU A 253 14.59 -10.45 -11.95
CA LEU A 253 14.78 -9.01 -12.06
C LEU A 253 14.25 -8.28 -10.82
N LEU A 254 13.12 -8.69 -10.27
CA LEU A 254 12.57 -8.10 -9.03
C LEU A 254 13.48 -8.37 -7.83
N VAL A 255 14.01 -9.59 -7.71
CA VAL A 255 15.05 -9.93 -6.71
C VAL A 255 16.27 -9.04 -6.88
N ALA A 256 16.82 -8.96 -8.10
CA ALA A 256 18.00 -8.16 -8.38
C ALA A 256 17.77 -6.68 -8.06
N GLY A 257 16.65 -6.11 -8.49
CA GLY A 257 16.29 -4.72 -8.20
C GLY A 257 16.20 -4.44 -6.70
N ASN A 258 15.56 -5.34 -5.93
CA ASN A 258 15.45 -5.21 -4.48
C ASN A 258 16.79 -5.35 -3.76
N LEU A 259 17.62 -6.32 -4.12
CA LEU A 259 18.98 -6.46 -3.57
C LEU A 259 19.82 -5.21 -3.86
N LEU A 260 19.82 -4.74 -5.11
CA LEU A 260 20.57 -3.54 -5.52
C LEU A 260 20.10 -2.28 -4.76
N SER A 261 18.80 -2.16 -4.48
CA SER A 261 18.29 -1.06 -3.66
C SER A 261 18.73 -1.14 -2.21
N GLY A 262 18.76 -2.34 -1.61
CA GLY A 262 19.28 -2.53 -0.26
C GLY A 262 20.77 -2.20 -0.10
N PHE A 263 21.56 -2.42 -1.16
CA PHE A 263 23.00 -2.08 -1.20
C PHE A 263 23.30 -0.67 -1.71
N SER A 264 22.30 0.11 -2.12
CA SER A 264 22.52 1.41 -2.73
C SER A 264 22.90 2.48 -1.70
N HIS A 265 23.98 3.22 -2.00
CA HIS A 265 24.47 4.33 -1.17
C HIS A 265 24.48 5.65 -1.95
N SER A 266 23.79 5.70 -3.10
CA SER A 266 23.78 6.84 -4.01
C SER A 266 22.50 6.86 -4.84
N ILE A 267 22.08 8.06 -5.26
CA ILE A 267 20.82 8.28 -5.98
C ILE A 267 20.75 7.49 -7.30
N ILE A 268 21.76 7.62 -8.16
CA ILE A 268 21.69 7.04 -9.52
C ILE A 268 21.60 5.51 -9.48
N PRO A 269 22.45 4.78 -8.74
CA PRO A 269 22.28 3.34 -8.55
C PRO A 269 20.92 2.95 -7.98
N TYR A 270 20.38 3.75 -7.06
CA TYR A 270 19.06 3.50 -6.48
C TYR A 270 17.92 3.65 -7.51
N ILE A 271 17.93 4.70 -8.34
CA ILE A 271 16.96 4.88 -9.43
C ILE A 271 17.02 3.70 -10.41
N ILE A 272 18.23 3.30 -10.82
CA ILE A 272 18.42 2.16 -11.73
C ILE A 272 17.91 0.88 -11.09
N ALA A 273 18.21 0.64 -9.81
CA ALA A 273 17.72 -0.52 -9.07
C ALA A 273 16.19 -0.56 -8.99
N ARG A 274 15.52 0.60 -8.82
CA ARG A 274 14.06 0.71 -8.90
C ARG A 274 13.52 0.46 -10.30
N GLY A 275 14.19 0.95 -11.34
CA GLY A 275 13.84 0.61 -12.72
C GLY A 275 13.92 -0.89 -13.02
N ILE A 276 14.95 -1.57 -12.51
CA ILE A 276 15.09 -3.03 -12.64
C ILE A 276 13.98 -3.76 -11.87
N ALA A 277 13.65 -3.31 -10.66
CA ALA A 277 12.55 -3.87 -9.87
C ALA A 277 11.20 -3.72 -10.60
N GLY A 278 10.93 -2.53 -11.14
CA GLY A 278 9.72 -2.26 -11.91
C GLY A 278 9.62 -3.06 -13.20
N LEU A 279 10.75 -3.27 -13.89
CA LEU A 279 10.84 -4.18 -15.04
C LEU A 279 10.50 -5.63 -14.65
N GLY A 280 11.00 -6.08 -13.50
CA GLY A 280 10.70 -7.39 -12.96
C GLY A 280 9.22 -7.58 -12.62
N LEU A 281 8.66 -6.64 -11.83
CA LEU A 281 7.25 -6.63 -11.46
C LEU A 281 6.34 -6.55 -12.69
N GLY A 282 6.66 -5.68 -13.66
CA GLY A 282 5.89 -5.55 -14.89
C GLY A 282 5.86 -6.85 -15.71
N CYS A 283 6.99 -7.56 -15.81
CA CYS A 283 7.04 -8.86 -16.49
C CYS A 283 6.16 -9.91 -15.79
N MET A 284 6.23 -9.99 -14.47
CA MET A 284 5.41 -10.91 -13.67
C MET A 284 3.92 -10.59 -13.81
N LEU A 285 3.55 -9.31 -13.68
CA LEU A 285 2.17 -8.83 -13.73
C LEU A 285 1.53 -9.05 -15.10
N MET A 286 2.24 -8.73 -16.19
CA MET A 286 1.76 -8.98 -17.55
C MET A 286 1.50 -10.46 -17.78
N THR A 287 2.42 -11.31 -17.34
CA THR A 287 2.30 -12.76 -17.51
C THR A 287 1.08 -13.31 -16.78
N ILE A 288 0.88 -12.94 -15.51
CA ILE A 288 -0.27 -13.40 -14.72
C ILE A 288 -1.59 -12.86 -15.28
N ARG A 289 -1.63 -11.59 -15.69
CA ARG A 289 -2.84 -11.02 -16.32
C ARG A 289 -3.22 -11.76 -17.60
N THR A 290 -2.25 -12.06 -18.47
CA THR A 290 -2.51 -12.85 -19.68
C THR A 290 -2.98 -14.27 -19.33
N LEU A 291 -2.43 -14.89 -18.30
CA LEU A 291 -2.89 -16.20 -17.82
C LEU A 291 -4.35 -16.13 -17.36
N VAL A 292 -4.69 -15.15 -16.53
CA VAL A 292 -6.03 -14.94 -15.98
C VAL A 292 -7.09 -14.82 -17.07
N VAL A 293 -6.82 -14.03 -18.10
CA VAL A 293 -7.74 -13.85 -19.24
C VAL A 293 -7.89 -15.13 -20.08
N SER A 294 -6.90 -16.03 -20.04
CA SER A 294 -6.94 -17.31 -20.75
C SER A 294 -7.67 -18.43 -20.00
N LEU A 295 -7.98 -18.24 -18.70
CA LEU A 295 -8.67 -19.24 -17.89
C LEU A 295 -10.19 -19.27 -18.20
N PRO A 296 -10.86 -20.42 -17.98
CA PRO A 296 -12.32 -20.50 -18.02
C PRO A 296 -12.93 -19.55 -16.99
N GLU A 297 -14.11 -19.00 -17.31
CA GLU A 297 -14.78 -17.98 -16.49
C GLU A 297 -13.88 -16.77 -16.20
N SER A 298 -13.36 -16.13 -17.26
CA SER A 298 -12.38 -15.04 -17.14
C SER A 298 -12.82 -13.92 -16.19
N ASN A 299 -14.11 -13.61 -16.11
CA ASN A 299 -14.60 -12.56 -15.20
C ASN A 299 -14.41 -12.90 -13.72
N THR A 300 -14.64 -14.16 -13.32
CA THR A 300 -14.40 -14.61 -11.95
C THR A 300 -12.89 -14.71 -11.70
N ALA A 301 -12.12 -15.21 -12.67
CA ALA A 301 -10.66 -15.23 -12.58
C ALA A 301 -10.04 -13.83 -12.39
N ILE A 302 -10.54 -12.81 -13.12
CA ILE A 302 -10.13 -11.41 -12.98
C ILE A 302 -10.49 -10.87 -11.59
N ALA A 303 -11.68 -11.20 -11.07
CA ALA A 303 -12.08 -10.79 -9.73
C ALA A 303 -11.16 -11.40 -8.65
N GLU A 304 -10.83 -12.69 -8.75
CA GLU A 304 -9.93 -13.38 -7.82
C GLU A 304 -8.48 -12.85 -7.91
N PHE A 305 -8.00 -12.54 -9.13
CA PHE A 305 -6.72 -11.85 -9.35
C PHE A 305 -6.69 -10.48 -8.68
N SER A 306 -7.76 -9.68 -8.85
CA SER A 306 -7.86 -8.36 -8.23
C SER A 306 -7.92 -8.46 -6.71
N ALA A 307 -8.70 -9.39 -6.16
CA ALA A 307 -8.78 -9.62 -4.72
C ALA A 307 -7.40 -9.97 -4.12
N GLY A 308 -6.69 -10.92 -4.73
CA GLY A 308 -5.33 -11.28 -4.32
C GLY A 308 -4.34 -10.13 -4.45
N SER A 309 -4.45 -9.32 -5.51
CA SER A 309 -3.58 -8.15 -5.71
C SER A 309 -3.74 -7.13 -4.59
N VAL A 310 -4.99 -6.76 -4.29
CA VAL A 310 -5.29 -5.74 -3.29
C VAL A 310 -4.93 -6.22 -1.89
N ALA A 311 -5.23 -7.47 -1.53
CA ALA A 311 -4.81 -8.06 -0.27
C ALA A 311 -3.28 -8.07 -0.12
N GLY A 312 -2.56 -8.45 -1.18
CA GLY A 312 -1.10 -8.52 -1.20
C GLY A 312 -0.44 -7.14 -1.08
N LEU A 313 -0.94 -6.14 -1.80
CA LEU A 313 -0.44 -4.76 -1.76
C LEU A 313 -0.58 -4.15 -0.36
N ASN A 314 -1.75 -4.32 0.27
CA ASN A 314 -2.01 -3.83 1.62
C ASN A 314 -1.15 -4.53 2.67
N CYS A 315 -1.07 -5.86 2.62
CA CYS A 315 -0.20 -6.61 3.53
C CYS A 315 1.27 -6.22 3.33
N GLY A 316 1.73 -6.10 2.08
CA GLY A 316 3.11 -5.77 1.75
C GLY A 316 3.52 -4.42 2.33
N GLY A 317 2.78 -3.35 1.99
CA GLY A 317 3.13 -1.99 2.42
C GLY A 317 3.17 -1.82 3.94
N VAL A 318 2.23 -2.44 4.65
CA VAL A 318 2.16 -2.35 6.12
C VAL A 318 3.24 -3.21 6.79
N ILE A 319 3.36 -4.48 6.41
CA ILE A 319 4.38 -5.37 7.00
C ILE A 319 5.77 -4.79 6.74
N GLY A 320 6.03 -4.34 5.51
CA GLY A 320 7.31 -3.75 5.14
C GLY A 320 7.61 -2.44 5.87
N GLY A 321 6.64 -1.55 6.01
CA GLY A 321 6.83 -0.30 6.75
C GLY A 321 7.05 -0.49 8.25
N MET A 322 6.26 -1.36 8.89
CA MET A 322 6.44 -1.68 10.31
C MET A 322 7.78 -2.39 10.58
N LEU A 323 8.22 -3.26 9.67
CA LEU A 323 9.55 -3.87 9.77
C LEU A 323 10.64 -2.84 9.55
N ALA A 324 10.49 -1.94 8.58
CA ALA A 324 11.50 -0.92 8.29
C ALA A 324 11.77 0.00 9.48
N GLU A 325 10.75 0.26 10.31
CA GLU A 325 10.89 1.01 11.55
C GLU A 325 11.78 0.31 12.58
N ARG A 326 11.74 -1.03 12.65
CA ARG A 326 12.46 -1.82 13.67
C ARG A 326 13.82 -2.33 13.22
N ILE A 327 13.93 -2.78 11.97
CA ILE A 327 15.13 -3.45 11.43
C ILE A 327 15.80 -2.66 10.30
N GLY A 328 15.30 -1.46 10.00
CA GLY A 328 15.83 -0.55 8.98
C GLY A 328 15.39 -0.87 7.55
N TYR A 329 15.46 0.13 6.67
CA TYR A 329 15.02 0.03 5.27
C TYR A 329 15.80 -0.99 4.43
N ASN A 330 17.13 -1.04 4.58
CA ASN A 330 17.99 -1.93 3.78
C ASN A 330 17.63 -3.40 4.01
N THR A 331 17.41 -3.79 5.26
CA THR A 331 17.03 -5.15 5.64
C THR A 331 15.69 -5.55 5.02
N VAL A 332 14.73 -4.62 4.98
CA VAL A 332 13.41 -4.87 4.36
C VAL A 332 13.53 -5.05 2.84
N PHE A 333 14.43 -4.36 2.15
CA PHE A 333 14.69 -4.65 0.73
C PHE A 333 15.21 -6.08 0.51
N PHE A 334 16.12 -6.56 1.36
CA PHE A 334 16.61 -7.94 1.28
C PHE A 334 15.51 -8.95 1.58
N LEU A 335 14.65 -8.65 2.56
CA LEU A 335 13.50 -9.48 2.89
C LEU A 335 12.48 -9.51 1.74
N ALA A 336 12.20 -8.36 1.12
CA ALA A 336 11.35 -8.27 -0.06
C ALA A 336 11.88 -9.15 -1.19
N ALA A 337 13.20 -9.14 -1.44
CA ALA A 337 13.85 -10.02 -2.41
C ALA A 337 13.67 -11.51 -2.05
N ALA A 338 13.84 -11.89 -0.77
CA ALA A 338 13.63 -13.26 -0.33
C ALA A 338 12.19 -13.74 -0.53
N ILE A 339 11.20 -12.88 -0.29
CA ILE A 339 9.77 -13.22 -0.43
C ILE A 339 9.40 -13.51 -1.90
N VAL A 340 10.08 -12.93 -2.90
CA VAL A 340 9.86 -13.23 -4.33
C VAL A 340 10.07 -14.71 -4.66
N ILE A 341 10.86 -15.44 -3.86
CA ILE A 341 11.06 -16.88 -4.02
C ILE A 341 9.74 -17.65 -3.85
N ILE A 342 8.81 -17.15 -3.02
CA ILE A 342 7.51 -17.78 -2.75
C ILE A 342 6.64 -17.87 -4.02
N PRO A 343 6.26 -16.76 -4.69
CA PRO A 343 5.46 -16.84 -5.91
C PRO A 343 6.20 -17.57 -7.04
N PHE A 344 7.53 -17.46 -7.10
CA PHE A 344 8.34 -18.23 -8.04
C PHE A 344 8.19 -19.75 -7.82
N ALA A 345 8.40 -20.23 -6.59
CA ALA A 345 8.25 -21.63 -6.24
C ALA A 345 6.81 -22.12 -6.42
N PHE A 346 5.83 -21.26 -6.09
CA PHE A 346 4.42 -21.57 -6.19
C PHE A 346 4.00 -21.87 -7.64
N ILE A 347 4.43 -21.06 -8.61
CA ILE A 347 4.14 -21.30 -10.03
C ILE A 347 4.77 -22.61 -10.51
N HIS A 348 6.03 -22.86 -10.18
CA HIS A 348 6.72 -24.07 -10.64
C HIS A 348 6.11 -25.35 -10.04
N LYS A 349 5.69 -25.30 -8.77
CA LYS A 349 5.12 -26.47 -8.06
C LYS A 349 3.65 -26.72 -8.39
N PHE A 350 2.83 -25.68 -8.45
CA PHE A 350 1.37 -25.82 -8.54
C PHE A 350 0.79 -25.52 -9.91
N MET A 351 1.47 -24.68 -10.70
CA MET A 351 0.96 -24.16 -11.98
C MET A 351 1.70 -24.72 -13.21
N GLY A 352 2.45 -25.81 -13.03
CA GLY A 352 3.24 -26.48 -14.07
C GLY A 352 2.43 -26.98 -15.28
N GLN A 353 1.12 -27.14 -15.17
CA GLN A 353 0.26 -27.68 -16.23
C GLN A 353 -0.49 -26.62 -17.06
N TYR A 354 -0.45 -25.35 -16.66
CA TYR A 354 -1.13 -24.30 -17.43
C TYR A 354 -0.31 -23.89 -18.63
N GLU A 355 -0.94 -23.93 -19.81
CA GLU A 355 -0.40 -23.42 -21.05
C GLU A 355 -1.25 -22.23 -21.49
N ILE A 356 -0.61 -21.07 -21.62
CA ILE A 356 -1.21 -19.95 -22.35
C ILE A 356 -1.07 -20.32 -23.82
N LYS A 357 -2.19 -20.65 -24.49
CA LYS A 357 -2.18 -20.85 -25.95
C LYS A 357 -1.63 -19.58 -26.59
N GLY A 358 -0.44 -19.69 -27.19
CA GLY A 358 0.17 -18.58 -27.91
C GLY A 358 -0.77 -18.13 -29.02
N ARG A 359 -1.36 -16.94 -28.88
CA ARG A 359 -2.11 -16.32 -29.96
C ARG A 359 -1.17 -15.39 -30.72
N LYS A 360 -1.14 -15.56 -32.05
CA LYS A 360 -0.37 -14.73 -32.97
C LYS A 360 -0.76 -13.28 -32.74
N THR A 361 0.19 -12.45 -32.32
CA THR A 361 0.06 -11.00 -32.42
C THR A 361 -0.22 -10.66 -33.88
N SER A 362 -1.33 -9.99 -34.14
CA SER A 362 -1.69 -9.57 -35.49
C SER A 362 -0.53 -8.79 -36.14
N ASN A 363 -0.24 -9.12 -37.40
CA ASN A 363 0.89 -8.59 -38.18
C ASN A 363 0.66 -7.17 -38.71
N GLU A 364 -0.45 -6.53 -38.33
CA GLU A 364 -0.69 -5.13 -38.62
C GLU A 364 0.18 -4.28 -37.71
N SER A 365 0.72 -3.17 -38.22
CA SER A 365 1.56 -2.26 -37.43
C SER A 365 0.76 -1.78 -36.20
N ALA A 366 1.04 -2.38 -35.04
CA ALA A 366 0.45 -1.99 -33.76
C ALA A 366 0.65 -0.48 -33.50
N LEU A 367 1.77 0.06 -33.99
CA LEU A 367 2.09 1.47 -34.01
C LEU A 367 1.10 2.32 -34.82
N ALA A 368 0.66 1.86 -35.99
CA ALA A 368 -0.35 2.57 -36.79
C ALA A 368 -1.73 2.55 -36.13
N LYS A 369 -2.12 1.43 -35.51
CA LYS A 369 -3.37 1.34 -34.72
C LYS A 369 -3.34 2.23 -33.49
N PHE A 370 -2.20 2.27 -32.80
CA PHE A 370 -1.99 3.13 -31.65
C PHE A 370 -2.02 4.63 -32.03
N ALA A 371 -1.43 5.00 -33.17
CA ALA A 371 -1.49 6.37 -33.70
C ALA A 371 -2.92 6.78 -34.07
N ASN A 372 -3.70 5.88 -34.69
CA ASN A 372 -5.11 6.12 -34.99
C ASN A 372 -5.97 6.22 -33.72
N PHE A 373 -5.68 5.39 -32.70
CA PHE A 373 -6.34 5.47 -31.40
C PHE A 373 -6.08 6.81 -30.71
N ILE A 374 -4.81 7.25 -30.66
CA ILE A 374 -4.46 8.55 -30.07
C ILE A 374 -4.94 9.72 -30.93
N SER A 375 -5.29 9.52 -32.21
CA SER A 375 -5.79 10.59 -33.07
C SER A 375 -7.31 10.82 -32.94
N ASP A 376 -8.05 9.92 -32.29
CA ASP A 376 -9.47 10.14 -32.02
C ASP A 376 -9.67 11.24 -30.96
N LYS A 377 -10.45 12.26 -31.32
CA LYS A 377 -10.68 13.44 -30.48
C LYS A 377 -11.35 13.08 -29.15
N LYS A 378 -12.30 12.14 -29.15
CA LYS A 378 -12.98 11.68 -27.91
C LYS A 378 -11.99 11.00 -26.98
N THR A 379 -11.16 10.13 -27.55
CA THR A 379 -10.10 9.42 -26.84
C THR A 379 -9.11 10.39 -26.20
N ILE A 380 -8.54 11.35 -26.95
CA ILE A 380 -7.60 12.34 -26.36
C ILE A 380 -8.25 13.11 -25.23
N VAL A 381 -9.48 13.61 -25.43
CA VAL A 381 -10.17 14.42 -24.42
C VAL A 381 -10.38 13.61 -23.14
N PHE A 382 -10.80 12.35 -23.24
CA PHE A 382 -10.91 11.47 -22.08
C PHE A 382 -9.55 11.21 -21.42
N LEU A 383 -8.52 10.88 -22.22
CA LEU A 383 -7.19 10.57 -21.70
C LEU A 383 -6.56 11.74 -20.96
N VAL A 384 -6.61 12.93 -21.54
CA VAL A 384 -5.96 14.13 -20.98
C VAL A 384 -6.78 14.74 -19.84
N CYS A 385 -8.11 14.73 -19.94
CA CYS A 385 -8.94 15.48 -18.99
C CYS A 385 -9.41 14.66 -17.78
N ILE A 386 -9.42 13.33 -17.89
CA ILE A 386 -9.92 12.44 -16.83
C ILE A 386 -8.85 11.42 -16.44
N PHE A 387 -8.43 10.59 -17.39
CA PHE A 387 -7.58 9.43 -17.12
C PHE A 387 -6.20 9.82 -16.55
N ALA A 388 -5.52 10.76 -17.20
CA ALA A 388 -4.21 11.23 -16.76
C ALA A 388 -4.27 11.95 -15.40
N PRO A 389 -5.16 12.92 -15.16
CA PRO A 389 -5.28 13.58 -13.86
C PRO A 389 -5.61 12.62 -12.70
N HIS A 390 -6.52 11.65 -12.91
CA HIS A 390 -6.86 10.65 -11.89
C HIS A 390 -5.62 9.84 -11.47
N LEU A 391 -4.86 9.34 -12.44
CA LEU A 391 -3.66 8.53 -12.17
C LEU A 391 -2.50 9.34 -11.62
N ILE A 392 -2.27 10.57 -12.12
CA ILE A 392 -1.25 11.48 -11.61
C ILE A 392 -1.52 11.77 -10.13
N ASN A 393 -2.78 11.98 -9.76
CA ASN A 393 -3.18 12.27 -8.40
C ASN A 393 -2.91 11.12 -7.40
N GLY A 394 -2.79 9.87 -7.88
CA GLY A 394 -2.30 8.76 -7.06
C GLY A 394 -0.91 9.03 -6.43
N SER A 395 -0.13 9.94 -7.02
CA SER A 395 1.16 10.38 -6.48
C SER A 395 1.04 11.21 -5.21
N PHE A 396 -0.15 11.68 -4.84
CA PHE A 396 -0.35 12.23 -3.50
C PHE A 396 -0.02 11.18 -2.44
N LEU A 397 -0.54 9.96 -2.59
CA LEU A 397 -0.31 8.87 -1.64
C LEU A 397 1.09 8.28 -1.78
N GLU A 398 1.55 8.04 -3.01
CA GLU A 398 2.80 7.30 -3.25
C GLU A 398 4.07 8.15 -3.08
N TYR A 399 3.98 9.44 -3.42
CA TYR A 399 5.12 10.33 -3.44
C TYR A 399 5.05 11.39 -2.34
N TYR A 400 3.98 12.19 -2.32
CA TYR A 400 3.89 13.36 -1.45
C TYR A 400 3.70 12.99 0.03
N PHE A 401 2.74 12.13 0.33
CA PHE A 401 2.34 11.80 1.68
C PHE A 401 3.48 11.21 2.54
N PRO A 402 4.29 10.24 2.08
CA PRO A 402 5.42 9.73 2.86
C PRO A 402 6.44 10.82 3.22
N LEU A 403 6.73 11.73 2.28
CA LEU A 403 7.67 12.82 2.50
C LEU A 403 7.10 13.87 3.47
N PHE A 404 5.83 14.22 3.30
CA PHE A 404 5.12 15.15 4.19
C PHE A 404 5.01 14.57 5.61
N ALA A 405 4.57 13.33 5.75
CA ALA A 405 4.39 12.68 7.04
C ALA A 405 5.74 12.49 7.75
N SER A 406 6.77 11.98 7.07
CA SER A 406 8.11 11.86 7.65
C SER A 406 8.70 13.22 8.05
N GLY A 407 8.47 14.26 7.24
CA GLY A 407 8.88 15.64 7.58
C GLY A 407 8.15 16.24 8.78
N ASN A 408 6.98 15.69 9.16
CA ASN A 408 6.22 16.05 10.37
C ASN A 408 6.43 15.04 11.51
N ASN A 409 7.55 14.31 11.52
CA ASN A 409 7.94 13.35 12.56
C ASN A 409 6.99 12.16 12.75
N LEU A 410 6.17 11.81 11.75
CA LEU A 410 5.41 10.55 11.79
C LEU A 410 6.34 9.36 11.61
N SER A 411 6.01 8.27 12.32
CA SER A 411 6.72 7.00 12.20
C SER A 411 6.48 6.34 10.84
N GLN A 412 7.34 5.40 10.46
CA GLN A 412 7.13 4.62 9.23
C GLN A 412 5.85 3.78 9.30
N SER A 413 5.49 3.30 10.50
CA SER A 413 4.23 2.62 10.77
C SER A 413 3.03 3.53 10.50
N ASP A 414 3.07 4.80 10.93
CA ASP A 414 2.01 5.78 10.67
C ASP A 414 1.82 6.06 9.17
N ILE A 415 2.92 6.19 8.42
CA ILE A 415 2.87 6.35 6.97
C ILE A 415 2.19 5.13 6.34
N SER A 416 2.56 3.93 6.79
CA SER A 416 2.02 2.69 6.24
C SER A 416 0.55 2.49 6.57
N ARG A 417 0.08 3.02 7.71
CA ARG A 417 -1.36 3.10 8.03
C ARG A 417 -2.14 3.97 7.05
N GLY A 418 -1.54 5.05 6.55
CA GLY A 418 -2.16 5.87 5.51
C GLY A 418 -2.47 5.05 4.25
N PHE A 419 -1.50 4.26 3.79
CA PHE A 419 -1.68 3.33 2.67
C PHE A 419 -2.73 2.26 2.98
N LEU A 420 -2.70 1.69 4.19
CA LEU A 420 -3.70 0.72 4.62
C LEU A 420 -5.11 1.31 4.59
N LEU A 421 -5.31 2.50 5.14
CA LEU A 421 -6.61 3.17 5.16
C LEU A 421 -7.15 3.34 3.75
N ASN A 422 -6.35 3.88 2.83
CA ASN A 422 -6.70 3.98 1.41
C ASN A 422 -7.15 2.63 0.84
N GLY A 423 -6.34 1.59 1.04
CA GLY A 423 -6.64 0.26 0.52
C GLY A 423 -7.88 -0.38 1.14
N LEU A 424 -8.17 -0.17 2.43
CA LEU A 424 -9.40 -0.65 3.07
C LEU A 424 -10.65 -0.01 2.42
N PHE A 425 -10.61 1.29 2.13
CA PHE A 425 -11.71 1.94 1.41
C PHE A 425 -11.89 1.37 0.00
N ILE A 426 -10.78 1.08 -0.71
CA ILE A 426 -10.84 0.43 -2.02
C ILE A 426 -11.48 -0.98 -1.92
N ILE A 427 -11.06 -1.79 -0.95
CA ILE A 427 -11.57 -3.16 -0.75
C ILE A 427 -13.06 -3.17 -0.41
N TYR A 428 -13.45 -2.40 0.62
CA TYR A 428 -14.79 -2.53 1.20
C TYR A 428 -15.84 -1.64 0.52
N LEU A 429 -15.47 -0.42 0.11
CA LEU A 429 -16.41 0.49 -0.58
C LEU A 429 -16.44 0.27 -2.09
N GLY A 430 -15.35 -0.21 -2.71
CA GLY A 430 -15.22 -0.32 -4.16
C GLY A 430 -16.34 -1.10 -4.85
N PRO A 431 -16.65 -2.36 -4.44
CA PRO A 431 -17.72 -3.14 -5.05
C PRO A 431 -19.10 -2.48 -4.91
N VAL A 432 -19.37 -1.89 -3.74
CA VAL A 432 -20.66 -1.25 -3.43
C VAL A 432 -20.85 0.02 -4.26
N LEU A 433 -19.85 0.90 -4.27
CA LEU A 433 -19.88 2.16 -4.99
C LEU A 433 -19.85 1.97 -6.50
N THR A 434 -19.06 1.01 -7.01
CA THR A 434 -19.03 0.69 -8.44
C THR A 434 -20.40 0.21 -8.92
N ARG A 435 -21.02 -0.74 -8.20
CA ARG A 435 -22.35 -1.25 -8.54
C ARG A 435 -23.39 -0.12 -8.53
N TYR A 436 -23.41 0.69 -7.48
CA TYR A 436 -24.31 1.84 -7.38
C TYR A 436 -24.13 2.83 -8.55
N ALA A 437 -22.89 3.17 -8.87
CA ALA A 437 -22.58 4.12 -9.94
C ALA A 437 -22.98 3.57 -11.31
N THR A 438 -22.67 2.30 -11.62
CA THR A 438 -23.02 1.68 -12.89
C THR A 438 -24.54 1.51 -13.05
N GLU A 439 -25.25 1.06 -12.02
CA GLU A 439 -26.70 0.80 -12.09
C GLU A 439 -27.55 2.08 -12.09
N LYS A 440 -27.20 3.09 -11.28
CA LYS A 440 -28.07 4.28 -11.10
C LYS A 440 -27.62 5.53 -11.87
N LEU A 441 -26.31 5.71 -12.08
CA LEU A 441 -25.76 6.96 -12.62
C LEU A 441 -25.27 6.80 -14.07
N GLY A 442 -24.79 5.61 -14.41
CA GLY A 442 -24.04 5.34 -15.63
C GLY A 442 -22.56 5.71 -15.49
N ASN A 443 -21.70 5.02 -16.25
CA ASN A 443 -20.23 5.08 -16.08
C ASN A 443 -19.67 6.50 -16.15
N LEU A 444 -20.08 7.31 -17.13
CA LEU A 444 -19.54 8.65 -17.33
C LEU A 444 -19.84 9.61 -16.16
N LYS A 445 -21.06 9.57 -15.61
CA LYS A 445 -21.42 10.39 -14.45
C LYS A 445 -20.70 9.93 -13.18
N GLY A 446 -20.53 8.61 -13.02
CA GLY A 446 -19.74 8.05 -11.93
C GLY A 446 -18.29 8.53 -11.96
N ILE A 447 -17.64 8.50 -13.13
CA ILE A 447 -16.28 9.03 -13.32
C ILE A 447 -16.19 10.51 -12.94
N ILE A 448 -17.15 11.34 -13.39
CA ILE A 448 -17.19 12.77 -13.04
C ILE A 448 -17.28 12.96 -11.52
N ILE A 449 -18.09 12.17 -10.82
CA ILE A 449 -18.21 12.23 -9.36
C ILE A 449 -16.89 11.84 -8.68
N ALA A 450 -16.23 10.77 -9.14
CA ALA A 450 -14.91 10.38 -8.63
C ALA A 450 -13.91 11.54 -8.76
N MET A 451 -13.88 12.22 -9.91
CA MET A 451 -13.00 13.36 -10.15
C MET A 451 -13.33 14.57 -9.27
N PHE A 452 -14.60 14.83 -8.96
CA PHE A 452 -14.97 15.85 -7.97
C PHE A 452 -14.51 15.49 -6.56
N ILE A 453 -14.56 14.21 -6.18
CA ILE A 453 -14.03 13.74 -4.88
C ILE A 453 -12.51 13.95 -4.84
N VAL A 454 -11.79 13.64 -5.92
CA VAL A 454 -10.34 13.92 -6.06
C VAL A 454 -10.05 15.41 -5.87
N PHE A 455 -10.79 16.28 -6.56
CA PHE A 455 -10.65 17.73 -6.39
C PHE A 455 -10.88 18.17 -4.93
N TYR A 456 -11.96 17.71 -4.32
CA TYR A 456 -12.28 18.04 -2.92
C TYR A 456 -11.21 17.53 -1.95
N ALA A 457 -10.65 16.34 -2.20
CA ALA A 457 -9.57 15.78 -1.40
C ALA A 457 -8.32 16.67 -1.43
N LEU A 458 -7.93 17.18 -2.60
CA LEU A 458 -6.76 18.07 -2.74
C LEU A 458 -7.01 19.46 -2.14
N ILE A 459 -8.21 20.01 -2.29
CA ILE A 459 -8.58 21.30 -1.69
C ILE A 459 -8.62 21.19 -0.17
N ASN A 460 -9.14 20.08 0.39
CA ASN A 460 -9.09 19.83 1.83
C ASN A 460 -7.65 19.95 2.37
N PHE A 461 -6.69 19.29 1.71
CA PHE A 461 -5.30 19.40 2.11
C PHE A 461 -4.75 20.83 1.95
N THR A 462 -5.07 21.49 0.83
CA THR A 462 -4.58 22.85 0.54
C THR A 462 -5.01 23.86 1.61
N LEU A 463 -6.24 23.74 2.12
CA LEU A 463 -6.79 24.65 3.12
C LEU A 463 -6.17 24.46 4.50
N PHE A 464 -6.05 23.22 4.96
CA PHE A 464 -5.62 22.92 6.33
C PHE A 464 -4.12 22.64 6.44
N GLY A 465 -3.56 21.85 5.51
CA GLY A 465 -2.15 21.47 5.47
C GLY A 465 -1.62 20.82 6.76
N THR A 466 -2.47 20.08 7.47
CA THR A 466 -2.15 19.37 8.72
C THR A 466 -2.01 17.86 8.49
N ILE A 467 -1.45 17.14 9.46
CA ILE A 467 -1.40 15.67 9.46
C ILE A 467 -2.82 15.09 9.29
N PHE A 468 -3.79 15.58 10.07
CA PHE A 468 -5.19 15.15 9.96
C PHE A 468 -5.78 15.40 8.57
N ALA A 469 -5.50 16.55 7.96
CA ALA A 469 -5.95 16.84 6.60
C ALA A 469 -5.33 15.87 5.58
N SER A 470 -4.07 15.48 5.75
CA SER A 470 -3.44 14.51 4.85
C SER A 470 -4.11 13.13 4.91
N PHE A 471 -4.47 12.63 6.10
CA PHE A 471 -5.23 11.38 6.24
C PHE A 471 -6.64 11.50 5.68
N ALA A 472 -7.33 12.63 5.89
CA ALA A 472 -8.64 12.89 5.31
C ALA A 472 -8.59 12.87 3.77
N THR A 473 -7.57 13.51 3.18
CA THR A 473 -7.32 13.45 1.73
C THR A 473 -7.10 12.03 1.25
N ILE A 474 -6.27 11.23 1.94
CA ILE A 474 -6.01 9.84 1.56
C ILE A 474 -7.29 8.99 1.58
N ILE A 475 -8.17 9.19 2.56
CA ILE A 475 -9.47 8.52 2.64
C ILE A 475 -10.35 8.90 1.46
N LEU A 476 -10.47 10.20 1.17
CA LEU A 476 -11.25 10.68 0.03
C LEU A 476 -10.70 10.17 -1.31
N LEU A 477 -9.38 10.12 -1.46
CA LEU A 477 -8.74 9.52 -2.63
C LEU A 477 -9.02 8.02 -2.73
N GLY A 478 -8.99 7.30 -1.61
CA GLY A 478 -9.35 5.87 -1.58
C GLY A 478 -10.80 5.63 -1.99
N ILE A 479 -11.72 6.49 -1.54
CA ILE A 479 -13.12 6.46 -1.97
C ILE A 479 -13.23 6.72 -3.47
N ALA A 480 -12.59 7.77 -3.99
CA ALA A 480 -12.62 8.09 -5.42
C ALA A 480 -12.03 6.96 -6.28
N GLU A 481 -10.88 6.42 -5.88
CA GLU A 481 -10.19 5.35 -6.58
C GLU A 481 -10.99 4.04 -6.58
N SER A 482 -11.71 3.75 -5.49
CA SER A 482 -12.46 2.50 -5.30
C SER A 482 -13.45 2.17 -6.42
N PHE A 483 -14.07 3.19 -7.02
CA PHE A 483 -15.00 3.04 -8.15
C PHE A 483 -14.53 3.78 -9.40
N GLY A 484 -13.79 4.89 -9.26
CA GLY A 484 -13.26 5.66 -10.39
C GLY A 484 -12.42 4.81 -11.32
N THR A 485 -11.44 4.07 -10.78
CA THR A 485 -10.54 3.22 -11.57
C THR A 485 -11.30 2.12 -12.33
N SER A 486 -12.31 1.51 -11.70
CA SER A 486 -13.16 0.48 -12.32
C SER A 486 -13.99 1.04 -13.48
N LEU A 487 -14.61 2.21 -13.28
CA LEU A 487 -15.41 2.88 -14.30
C LEU A 487 -14.56 3.41 -15.46
N GLU A 488 -13.40 3.98 -15.16
CA GLU A 488 -12.44 4.44 -16.17
C GLU A 488 -11.91 3.30 -17.02
N THR A 489 -11.57 2.16 -16.40
CA THR A 489 -11.15 0.95 -17.13
C THR A 489 -12.25 0.50 -18.09
N THR A 490 -13.50 0.47 -17.61
CA THR A 490 -14.66 0.08 -18.43
C THR A 490 -14.89 1.07 -19.58
N TYR A 491 -14.78 2.36 -19.31
CA TYR A 491 -14.94 3.41 -20.32
C TYR A 491 -13.81 3.36 -21.36
N PHE A 492 -12.57 3.23 -20.94
CA PHE A 492 -11.39 3.10 -21.81
C PHE A 492 -11.54 1.92 -22.77
N LEU A 493 -11.91 0.75 -22.26
CA LEU A 493 -12.11 -0.44 -23.10
C LEU A 493 -13.32 -0.32 -24.05
N SER A 494 -14.24 0.61 -23.80
CA SER A 494 -15.40 0.86 -24.66
C SER A 494 -15.15 1.82 -25.82
N LEU A 495 -14.00 2.53 -25.83
CA LEU A 495 -13.63 3.46 -26.90
C LEU A 495 -13.49 2.75 -28.25
N GLU A 496 -13.94 3.39 -29.33
CA GLU A 496 -14.01 2.77 -30.68
C GLU A 496 -12.66 2.24 -31.17
N GLY A 497 -11.56 2.93 -30.85
CA GLY A 497 -10.20 2.50 -31.21
C GLY A 497 -9.67 1.31 -30.41
N ILE A 498 -10.30 0.94 -29.29
CA ILE A 498 -9.90 -0.19 -28.42
C ILE A 498 -10.89 -1.35 -28.50
N LYS A 499 -12.18 -1.06 -28.60
CA LYS A 499 -13.25 -2.07 -28.63
C LYS A 499 -13.07 -3.11 -29.75
N ASN A 500 -12.45 -2.69 -30.86
CA ASN A 500 -12.18 -3.52 -32.03
C ASN A 500 -10.82 -4.26 -31.95
N LEU A 501 -10.01 -4.00 -30.93
CA LEU A 501 -8.74 -4.71 -30.71
C LEU A 501 -8.99 -6.02 -29.99
N GLU A 502 -8.04 -6.95 -30.12
CA GLU A 502 -8.02 -8.11 -29.23
C GLU A 502 -7.92 -7.63 -27.77
N ILE A 503 -8.67 -8.27 -26.86
CA ILE A 503 -8.74 -7.91 -25.44
C ILE A 503 -7.34 -7.72 -24.83
N ASN A 504 -6.38 -8.59 -25.17
CA ASN A 504 -5.01 -8.51 -24.68
C ASN A 504 -4.25 -7.27 -25.19
N GLN A 505 -4.50 -6.83 -26.43
CA GLN A 505 -3.93 -5.60 -26.99
C GLN A 505 -4.53 -4.37 -26.31
N GLY A 506 -5.85 -4.36 -26.09
CA GLY A 506 -6.53 -3.31 -25.33
C GLY A 506 -6.00 -3.18 -23.90
N ILE A 507 -5.79 -4.30 -23.21
CA ILE A 507 -5.20 -4.34 -21.85
C ILE A 507 -3.74 -3.87 -21.86
N ALA A 508 -2.96 -4.19 -22.90
CA ALA A 508 -1.59 -3.71 -23.03
C ALA A 508 -1.55 -2.18 -23.20
N TYR A 509 -2.42 -1.61 -24.04
CA TYR A 509 -2.54 -0.16 -24.21
C TYR A 509 -3.02 0.53 -22.93
N PHE A 510 -4.00 -0.04 -22.24
CA PHE A 510 -4.43 0.43 -20.93
C PHE A 510 -3.27 0.46 -19.94
N SER A 511 -2.54 -0.64 -19.82
CA SER A 511 -1.41 -0.76 -18.89
C SER A 511 -0.30 0.23 -19.23
N LEU A 512 -0.01 0.43 -20.53
CA LEU A 512 0.97 1.42 -20.99
C LEU A 512 0.57 2.83 -20.55
N MET A 513 -0.70 3.22 -20.75
CA MET A 513 -1.21 4.52 -20.31
C MET A 513 -1.16 4.65 -18.78
N VAL A 514 -1.48 3.59 -18.03
CA VAL A 514 -1.38 3.59 -16.57
C VAL A 514 0.05 3.87 -16.11
N TYR A 515 1.03 3.10 -16.60
CA TYR A 515 2.43 3.29 -16.22
C TYR A 515 2.97 4.65 -16.65
N LEU A 516 2.59 5.15 -17.82
CA LEU A 516 3.02 6.48 -18.28
C LEU A 516 2.55 7.58 -17.34
N ASN A 517 1.27 7.59 -16.98
CA ASN A 517 0.72 8.61 -16.08
C ASN A 517 1.28 8.49 -14.66
N ARG A 518 1.45 7.26 -14.15
CA ARG A 518 2.08 7.00 -12.84
C ARG A 518 3.58 7.34 -12.83
N MET A 519 4.26 7.27 -13.98
CA MET A 519 5.64 7.75 -14.12
C MET A 519 5.70 9.28 -14.03
N LEU A 520 4.77 9.97 -14.69
CA LEU A 520 4.71 11.43 -14.70
C LEU A 520 4.25 12.01 -13.36
N GLY A 521 3.42 11.29 -12.60
CA GLY A 521 2.84 11.77 -11.35
C GLY A 521 3.85 12.32 -10.33
N PRO A 522 4.88 11.57 -9.91
CA PRO A 522 5.90 12.06 -8.99
C PRO A 522 6.68 13.26 -9.54
N MET A 523 6.86 13.37 -10.86
CA MET A 523 7.52 14.52 -11.48
C MET A 523 6.64 15.77 -11.42
N VAL A 524 5.34 15.64 -11.73
CA VAL A 524 4.36 16.73 -11.63
C VAL A 524 4.24 17.21 -10.20
N TYR A 525 4.13 16.30 -9.23
CA TYR A 525 4.14 16.65 -7.81
C TYR A 525 5.47 17.29 -7.40
N GLY A 526 6.61 16.71 -7.77
CA GLY A 526 7.92 17.27 -7.46
C GLY A 526 8.08 18.71 -7.98
N MET A 527 7.63 18.98 -9.20
CA MET A 527 7.68 20.33 -9.78
C MET A 527 6.71 21.28 -9.07
N ALA A 528 5.48 20.86 -8.80
CA ALA A 528 4.49 21.68 -8.11
C ALA A 528 4.93 22.02 -6.67
N LEU A 529 5.48 21.05 -5.94
CA LEU A 529 5.93 21.22 -4.56
C LEU A 529 7.16 22.11 -4.44
N SER A 530 7.98 22.23 -5.50
CA SER A 530 9.11 23.16 -5.52
C SER A 530 8.68 24.64 -5.33
N LEU A 531 7.41 24.95 -5.58
CA LEU A 531 6.82 26.27 -5.35
C LEU A 531 6.26 26.45 -3.92
N GLY A 532 6.26 25.39 -3.11
CA GLY A 532 5.68 25.34 -1.76
C GLY A 532 4.63 24.23 -1.65
N THR A 533 4.56 23.56 -0.50
CA THR A 533 3.75 22.34 -0.33
C THR A 533 2.25 22.57 -0.53
N ARG A 534 1.66 23.52 0.20
CA ARG A 534 0.23 23.84 0.08
C ARG A 534 -0.12 24.40 -1.29
N MET A 535 0.72 25.31 -1.81
CA MET A 535 0.49 25.93 -3.11
C MET A 535 0.61 24.91 -4.25
N GLY A 536 1.60 24.02 -4.21
CA GLY A 536 1.80 22.97 -5.19
C GLY A 536 0.62 22.00 -5.27
N VAL A 537 0.14 21.51 -4.12
CA VAL A 537 -1.06 20.65 -4.08
C VAL A 537 -2.30 21.42 -4.57
N GLY A 538 -2.43 22.70 -4.22
CA GLY A 538 -3.50 23.56 -4.70
C GLY A 538 -3.50 23.76 -6.22
N ILE A 539 -2.32 23.96 -6.83
CA ILE A 539 -2.17 24.08 -8.29
C ILE A 539 -2.62 22.80 -8.99
N ILE A 540 -2.23 21.63 -8.46
CA ILE A 540 -2.68 20.33 -9.00
C ILE A 540 -4.19 20.21 -8.87
N GLY A 541 -4.76 20.56 -7.70
CA GLY A 541 -6.22 20.55 -7.49
C GLY A 541 -6.97 21.45 -8.47
N LEU A 542 -6.51 22.68 -8.68
CA LEU A 542 -7.10 23.59 -9.67
C LEU A 542 -6.97 23.04 -11.10
N GLY A 543 -5.83 22.44 -11.44
CA GLY A 543 -5.62 21.76 -12.73
C GLY A 543 -6.63 20.65 -12.96
N VAL A 544 -6.87 19.80 -11.94
CA VAL A 544 -7.89 18.73 -11.99
C VAL A 544 -9.28 19.33 -12.24
N LEU A 545 -9.65 20.41 -11.54
CA LEU A 545 -10.95 21.05 -11.75
C LEU A 545 -11.10 21.63 -13.16
N ILE A 546 -10.09 22.33 -13.66
CA ILE A 546 -10.11 22.91 -15.01
C ILE A 546 -10.27 21.82 -16.06
N LEU A 547 -9.48 20.74 -15.96
CA LEU A 547 -9.55 19.61 -16.87
C LEU A 547 -10.91 18.90 -16.80
N LEU A 548 -11.47 18.72 -15.61
CA LEU A 548 -12.81 18.17 -15.42
C LEU A 548 -13.90 19.04 -16.07
N LEU A 549 -13.83 20.36 -15.89
CA LEU A 549 -14.78 21.30 -16.50
C LEU A 549 -14.68 21.29 -18.03
N LEU A 550 -13.45 21.21 -18.57
CA LEU A 550 -13.22 21.06 -20.01
C LEU A 550 -13.84 19.75 -20.52
N PHE A 551 -13.66 18.64 -19.82
CA PHE A 551 -14.27 17.36 -20.18
C PHE A 551 -15.80 17.45 -20.23
N ILE A 552 -16.42 18.04 -19.21
CA ILE A 552 -17.88 18.24 -19.14
C ILE A 552 -18.37 19.10 -20.31
N PHE A 553 -17.63 20.17 -20.63
CA PHE A 553 -17.96 21.06 -21.74
C PHE A 553 -17.92 20.32 -23.09
N PHE A 554 -16.83 19.61 -23.38
CA PHE A 554 -16.68 18.84 -24.61
C PHE A 554 -17.72 17.72 -24.73
N SER A 555 -17.98 17.00 -23.65
CA SER A 555 -18.98 15.92 -23.62
C SER A 555 -20.39 16.43 -23.93
N LYS A 556 -20.78 17.60 -23.39
CA LYS A 556 -22.08 18.24 -23.70
C LYS A 556 -22.14 18.78 -25.13
N TYR A 557 -21.06 19.38 -25.62
CA TYR A 557 -21.00 19.93 -26.97
C TYR A 557 -21.17 18.85 -28.05
N GLU A 558 -20.56 17.69 -27.84
CA GLU A 558 -20.60 16.58 -28.80
C GLU A 558 -21.97 15.88 -28.83
N LEU A 559 -22.63 15.74 -27.67
CA LEU A 559 -24.03 15.29 -27.58
C LEU A 559 -24.97 16.21 -28.37
N ARG A 560 -24.77 17.54 -28.28
CA ARG A 560 -25.56 18.52 -29.05
C ARG A 560 -25.31 18.44 -30.56
N ARG A 561 -24.06 18.24 -30.98
CA ARG A 561 -23.70 18.13 -32.41
C ARG A 561 -24.25 16.86 -33.06
N ASN A 562 -24.28 15.74 -32.35
CA ASN A 562 -24.87 14.51 -32.87
C ASN A 562 -26.41 14.58 -32.93
N SER A 563 -27.06 15.27 -31.98
CA SER A 563 -28.53 15.48 -32.05
C SER A 563 -28.96 16.35 -33.23
N THR A 564 -28.16 17.33 -33.65
CA THR A 564 -28.47 18.17 -34.82
C THR A 564 -28.20 17.48 -36.15
N SER A 565 -27.32 16.46 -36.20
CA SER A 565 -27.07 15.68 -37.42
C SER A 565 -28.13 14.62 -37.74
N ILE A 566 -28.98 14.27 -36.76
CA ILE A 566 -30.06 13.26 -36.93
C ILE A 566 -31.39 13.94 -37.33
N THR A 567 -31.48 15.26 -37.20
CA THR A 567 -32.66 16.08 -37.56
C THR A 567 -32.46 16.91 -38.84
N GLY A 568 -31.37 16.67 -39.58
CA GLY A 568 -31.00 17.42 -40.78
C GLY A 568 -31.27 16.64 -42.06
#